data_AF-A0A9D6K3G9-F1
#
_entry.id   AF-A0A9D6K3G9-F1
#
_cell.length_a   1.000
_cell.length_b   1.000
_cell.length_c   1.000
_cell.angle_alpha   90.00
_cell.angle_beta   90.00
_cell.angle_gamma   90.00
#
_symmetry.space_group_name_H-M   'P 1'
#
loop_
_entity.id
_entity.type
_entity.pdbx_description
1 polymer ?
#
loop_
_entity_poly.entity_id
_entity_poly.type
_entity_poly.pdbx_seq_one_letter_code
_entity_poly.pdbx_strand_id
1 'polypeptide(L)'
;MRLGLIFALSLLSVVFAAGCVNGRTGNNNGQIQSYPYSVVEAQWIRNGEPIEYGGQKWFPVNDVEILMDPEVTVVGEYKGTQIFVDKIDTKPYDRLYTKFARDKFRYYERWPND
;
A
#
# COMPACT_ATOMS: atom_id res chain seq x y z
N MET A 1 -11.23 -17.16 61.69
CA MET A 1 -10.92 -16.02 60.79
C MET A 1 -9.59 -16.35 60.09
N ARG A 2 -9.55 -17.19 59.04
CA ARG A 2 -9.94 -16.93 57.64
C ARG A 2 -9.28 -15.72 56.97
N LEU A 3 -8.12 -15.25 57.44
CA LEU A 3 -7.46 -14.06 56.86
C LEU A 3 -6.01 -14.23 56.38
N GLY A 4 -5.38 -15.38 56.62
CA GLY A 4 -3.96 -15.58 56.28
C GLY A 4 -3.69 -16.29 54.94
N LEU A 5 -4.67 -17.01 54.39
CA LEU A 5 -4.43 -17.90 53.24
C LEU A 5 -4.86 -17.30 51.88
N ILE A 6 -5.39 -16.08 51.86
CA ILE A 6 -5.86 -15.43 50.62
C ILE A 6 -4.79 -14.49 50.04
N PHE A 7 -3.92 -13.92 50.89
CA PHE A 7 -2.88 -13.00 50.43
C PHE A 7 -1.72 -13.67 49.67
N ALA A 8 -1.48 -14.97 49.90
CA ALA A 8 -0.42 -15.70 49.20
C ALA A 8 -0.77 -16.06 47.75
N LEU A 9 -2.06 -16.12 47.38
CA LEU A 9 -2.49 -16.40 46.00
C LEU A 9 -2.61 -15.15 45.13
N SER A 10 -2.63 -13.95 45.71
CA SER A 10 -2.80 -12.70 44.94
C SER A 10 -1.51 -12.23 44.23
N LEU A 11 -0.35 -12.79 44.57
CA LEU A 11 0.94 -12.38 43.98
C LEU A 11 1.39 -13.26 42.80
N LEU A 12 0.63 -14.30 42.43
CA LEU A 12 0.99 -15.25 41.38
C LEU A 12 0.15 -15.12 40.09
N SER A 13 -0.49 -13.96 39.88
CA SER A 13 -1.39 -13.75 38.72
C SER A 13 -0.92 -12.68 37.74
N VAL A 14 0.22 -12.01 37.99
CA VAL A 14 0.66 -10.86 37.16
C VAL A 14 1.76 -11.22 36.15
N VAL A 15 2.32 -12.44 36.20
CA VAL A 15 3.47 -12.80 35.34
C VAL A 15 3.06 -13.36 33.96
N PHE A 16 1.77 -13.61 33.70
CA PHE A 16 1.31 -14.07 32.38
C PHE A 16 0.94 -12.95 31.38
N ALA A 17 1.18 -11.68 31.72
CA ALA A 17 0.96 -10.56 30.82
C ALA A 17 2.23 -10.10 30.06
N ALA A 18 3.28 -10.93 30.04
CA ALA A 18 4.48 -10.66 29.27
C ALA A 18 4.32 -11.18 27.82
N GLY A 19 3.76 -10.31 26.98
CA GLY A 19 4.20 -10.17 25.59
C GLY A 19 3.75 -11.25 24.62
N CYS A 20 2.55 -11.09 24.07
CA CYS A 20 2.45 -11.13 22.60
C CYS A 20 3.22 -9.92 22.07
N VAL A 21 4.55 -9.97 22.12
CA VAL A 21 5.35 -9.25 21.13
C VAL A 21 4.91 -9.89 19.82
N ASN A 22 3.95 -9.26 19.15
CA ASN A 22 3.86 -9.35 17.71
C ASN A 22 5.22 -8.85 17.24
N GLY A 23 6.15 -9.78 17.13
CA GLY A 23 7.31 -9.64 16.29
C GLY A 23 6.76 -9.42 14.90
N ARG A 24 6.44 -8.15 14.59
CA ARG A 24 6.91 -7.56 13.35
C ARG A 24 8.43 -7.57 13.45
N THR A 25 8.97 -8.79 13.36
CA THR A 25 10.29 -9.03 12.82
C THR A 25 10.26 -8.27 11.52
N GLY A 26 10.91 -7.11 11.51
CA GLY A 26 11.31 -6.45 10.28
C GLY A 26 12.11 -7.49 9.53
N ASN A 27 11.44 -8.19 8.63
CA ASN A 27 12.01 -9.22 7.80
C ASN A 27 12.86 -8.51 6.75
N ASN A 28 14.02 -7.99 7.17
CA ASN A 28 15.07 -7.52 6.26
C ASN A 28 15.81 -8.74 5.65
N ASN A 29 15.07 -9.78 5.27
CA ASN A 29 15.59 -11.00 4.65
C ASN A 29 15.76 -10.83 3.13
N GLY A 30 15.94 -9.61 2.64
CA GLY A 30 15.94 -9.35 1.19
C GLY A 30 14.60 -9.68 0.51
N GLN A 31 13.49 -9.70 1.24
CA GLN A 31 12.16 -9.79 0.62
C GLN A 31 11.89 -8.49 -0.12
N ILE A 32 12.19 -8.49 -1.42
CA ILE A 32 11.87 -7.41 -2.35
C ILE A 32 10.34 -7.27 -2.34
N GLN A 33 9.86 -6.10 -1.98
CA GLN A 33 8.44 -5.74 -2.05
C GLN A 33 7.94 -6.08 -3.46
N SER A 34 6.86 -6.85 -3.57
CA SER A 34 6.23 -7.14 -4.85
C SER A 34 4.73 -6.94 -4.80
N TYR A 35 4.21 -6.31 -5.85
CA TYR A 35 2.80 -5.98 -5.98
C TYR A 35 2.12 -6.93 -6.97
N PRO A 36 0.95 -7.49 -6.61
CA PRO A 36 0.16 -8.28 -7.54
C PRO A 36 -0.32 -7.40 -8.71
N TYR A 37 -0.52 -8.01 -9.87
CA TYR A 37 -1.16 -7.36 -11.00
C TYR A 37 -2.12 -8.33 -11.67
N SER A 38 -3.17 -7.80 -12.30
CA SER A 38 -4.03 -8.59 -13.17
C SER A 38 -3.37 -8.73 -14.53
N VAL A 39 -3.36 -9.96 -15.09
CA VAL A 39 -2.91 -10.22 -16.47
C VAL A 39 -3.79 -9.49 -17.49
N VAL A 40 -5.05 -9.21 -17.11
CA VAL A 40 -6.00 -8.46 -17.92
C VAL A 40 -6.13 -7.06 -17.34
N GLU A 41 -5.74 -6.05 -18.12
CA GLU A 41 -5.92 -4.65 -17.77
C GLU A 41 -7.42 -4.32 -17.63
N ALA A 42 -7.77 -3.52 -16.62
CA ALA A 42 -9.15 -3.19 -16.34
C ALA A 42 -9.81 -2.46 -17.52
N GLN A 43 -11.09 -2.75 -17.77
CA GLN A 43 -11.80 -2.22 -18.95
C GLN A 43 -11.81 -0.69 -19.00
N TRP A 44 -11.98 -0.04 -17.85
CA TRP A 44 -12.01 1.43 -17.76
C TRP A 44 -10.67 2.06 -18.18
N ILE A 45 -9.54 1.40 -17.86
CA ILE A 45 -8.21 1.84 -18.29
C ILE A 45 -8.10 1.77 -19.82
N ARG A 46 -8.53 0.65 -20.41
CA ARG A 46 -8.54 0.46 -21.88
C ARG A 46 -9.47 1.43 -22.60
N ASN A 47 -10.54 1.87 -21.94
CA ASN A 47 -11.46 2.88 -22.46
C ASN A 47 -10.92 4.32 -22.33
N GLY A 48 -9.76 4.53 -21.68
CA GLY A 48 -9.21 5.86 -21.45
C GLY A 48 -9.95 6.66 -20.37
N GLU A 49 -10.66 6.00 -19.45
CA GLU A 49 -11.37 6.68 -18.38
C GLU A 49 -10.39 7.30 -17.37
N PRO A 50 -10.68 8.50 -16.84
CA PRO A 50 -9.82 9.13 -15.84
C PRO A 50 -9.96 8.46 -14.47
N ILE A 51 -8.89 8.61 -13.68
CA ILE A 51 -8.88 8.32 -12.24
C ILE A 51 -9.31 9.59 -11.49
N GLU A 52 -10.22 9.45 -10.54
CA GLU A 52 -10.53 10.51 -9.58
C GLU A 52 -9.75 10.28 -8.29
N TYR A 53 -8.76 11.13 -8.02
CA TYR A 53 -7.90 11.02 -6.84
C TYR A 53 -7.55 12.41 -6.30
N GLY A 54 -7.69 12.60 -4.99
CA GLY A 54 -7.41 13.89 -4.34
C GLY A 54 -8.32 15.04 -4.80
N GLY A 55 -9.54 14.74 -5.28
CA GLY A 55 -10.45 15.74 -5.83
C GLY A 55 -10.10 16.21 -7.26
N GLN A 56 -9.11 15.60 -7.90
CA GLN A 56 -8.66 15.91 -9.25
C GLN A 56 -8.88 14.72 -10.19
N LYS A 57 -9.00 15.01 -11.49
CA LYS A 57 -9.06 14.01 -12.55
C LYS A 57 -7.68 13.81 -13.16
N TRP A 58 -7.30 12.56 -13.28
CA TRP A 58 -6.02 12.13 -13.84
C TRP A 58 -6.30 11.31 -15.09
N PHE A 59 -5.78 11.74 -16.23
CA PHE A 59 -6.09 11.14 -17.52
C PHE A 59 -4.96 10.20 -17.94
N PRO A 60 -5.29 9.01 -18.48
CA PRO A 60 -4.27 8.08 -18.93
C PRO A 60 -3.51 8.65 -20.11
N VAL A 61 -2.19 8.55 -20.06
CA VAL A 61 -1.34 8.84 -21.20
C VAL A 61 -1.17 7.55 -22.02
N ASN A 62 -1.11 7.67 -23.34
CA ASN A 62 -0.93 6.52 -24.24
C ASN A 62 0.54 6.06 -24.27
N ASP A 63 1.08 5.76 -23.10
CA ASP A 63 2.47 5.40 -22.88
C ASP A 63 2.62 4.53 -21.61
N VAL A 64 3.79 3.93 -21.44
CA VAL A 64 4.10 2.97 -20.38
C VAL A 64 5.44 3.30 -19.76
N GLU A 65 5.49 3.29 -18.43
CA GLU A 65 6.72 3.46 -17.67
C GLU A 65 7.18 2.12 -17.08
N ILE A 66 8.48 1.88 -17.11
CA ILE A 66 9.11 0.67 -16.56
C ILE A 66 9.70 1.04 -15.20
N LEU A 67 9.05 0.58 -14.14
CA LEU A 67 9.45 0.81 -12.74
C LEU A 67 9.42 -0.53 -12.00
N MET A 68 10.34 -0.73 -11.07
CA MET A 68 10.32 -1.89 -10.19
C MET A 68 9.35 -1.66 -9.02
N ASP A 69 8.83 -2.75 -8.46
CA ASP A 69 7.94 -2.69 -7.29
C ASP A 69 8.50 -1.92 -6.08
N PRO A 70 9.82 -1.88 -5.81
CA PRO A 70 10.40 -1.04 -4.75
C PRO A 70 10.50 0.46 -5.07
N GLU A 71 10.36 0.84 -6.34
CA GLU A 71 10.40 2.23 -6.83
C GLU A 71 9.05 2.92 -6.74
N VAL A 72 7.98 2.18 -6.43
CA VAL A 72 6.64 2.73 -6.31
C VAL A 72 6.04 2.47 -4.94
N THR A 73 5.08 3.32 -4.56
CA THR A 73 4.30 3.18 -3.33
C THR A 73 2.81 3.23 -3.64
N VAL A 74 2.03 2.30 -3.08
CA VAL A 74 0.56 2.33 -3.20
C VAL A 74 0.00 3.50 -2.39
N VAL A 75 -0.79 4.34 -3.04
CA VAL A 75 -1.44 5.52 -2.42
C VAL A 75 -2.96 5.43 -2.35
N GLY A 76 -3.54 4.40 -2.97
CA GLY A 76 -4.98 4.17 -2.97
C GLY A 76 -5.40 3.05 -3.90
N GLU A 77 -6.71 2.95 -4.10
CA GLU A 77 -7.35 2.02 -5.03
C GLU A 77 -8.48 2.73 -5.76
N TYR A 78 -8.61 2.49 -7.05
CA TYR A 78 -9.71 3.02 -7.87
C TYR A 78 -10.33 1.88 -8.69
N LYS A 79 -11.65 1.69 -8.53
CA LYS A 79 -12.40 0.62 -9.20
C LYS A 79 -11.72 -0.77 -9.11
N GLY A 80 -11.20 -1.12 -7.93
CA GLY A 80 -10.53 -2.42 -7.70
C GLY A 80 -9.09 -2.50 -8.23
N THR A 81 -8.52 -1.40 -8.71
CA THR A 81 -7.14 -1.33 -9.22
C THR A 81 -6.28 -0.47 -8.31
N GLN A 82 -5.12 -0.98 -7.90
CA GLN A 82 -4.17 -0.24 -7.07
C GLN A 82 -3.62 0.98 -7.83
N ILE A 83 -3.55 2.10 -7.13
CA ILE A 83 -2.95 3.35 -7.60
C ILE A 83 -1.61 3.51 -6.91
N PHE A 84 -0.58 3.78 -7.69
CA PHE A 84 0.78 3.98 -7.22
C PHE A 84 1.29 5.39 -7.54
N VAL A 85 2.31 5.80 -6.81
CA VAL A 85 3.18 6.94 -7.12
C VAL A 85 4.62 6.46 -7.12
N ASP A 86 5.52 7.17 -7.79
CA ASP A 86 6.95 6.97 -7.60
C ASP A 86 7.27 7.25 -6.11
N LYS A 87 8.09 6.40 -5.51
CA LYS A 87 8.50 6.49 -4.11
C LYS A 87 9.29 7.78 -3.82
N ILE A 88 9.98 8.35 -4.81
CA ILE A 88 10.69 9.63 -4.63
C ILE A 88 9.74 10.83 -4.78
N ASP A 89 8.56 10.63 -5.36
CA ASP A 89 7.59 11.69 -5.59
C ASP A 89 6.87 12.08 -4.28
N THR A 90 6.70 13.38 -4.08
CA THR A 90 6.10 13.97 -2.88
C THR A 90 4.93 14.85 -3.27
N LYS A 91 3.95 15.01 -2.36
CA LYS A 91 2.76 15.80 -2.68
C LYS A 91 3.12 17.27 -2.99
N PRO A 92 2.48 17.90 -4.00
CA PRO A 92 1.52 17.31 -4.93
C PRO A 92 2.21 16.38 -5.94
N TYR A 93 1.66 15.19 -6.16
CA TYR A 93 2.25 14.20 -7.05
C TYR A 93 2.30 14.69 -8.49
N ASP A 94 3.33 14.29 -9.22
CA ASP A 94 3.48 14.60 -10.64
C ASP A 94 2.68 13.62 -11.49
N ARG A 95 2.70 12.33 -11.12
CA ARG A 95 2.05 11.23 -11.84
C ARG A 95 1.38 10.25 -10.91
N LEU A 96 0.29 9.65 -11.40
CA LEU A 96 -0.28 8.43 -10.82
C LEU A 96 -0.01 7.25 -11.74
N TYR A 97 0.05 6.06 -11.17
CA TYR A 97 0.38 4.84 -11.89
C TYR A 97 -0.63 3.72 -11.62
N THR A 98 -0.87 2.88 -12.62
CA THR A 98 -1.55 1.58 -12.45
C THR A 98 -0.70 0.47 -13.05
N LYS A 99 -0.47 -0.59 -12.27
CA LYS A 99 0.31 -1.76 -12.70
C LYS A 99 -0.54 -2.73 -13.52
N PHE A 100 -0.06 -3.11 -14.70
CA PHE A 100 -0.76 -4.08 -15.57
C PHE A 100 0.13 -5.25 -16.03
N ALA A 101 1.43 -5.19 -15.80
CA ALA A 101 2.35 -6.31 -15.97
C ALA A 101 3.53 -6.20 -14.99
N ARG A 102 4.40 -7.21 -14.97
CA ARG A 102 5.67 -7.13 -14.22
C ARG A 102 6.45 -5.90 -14.68
N ASP A 103 6.78 -5.05 -13.72
CA ASP A 103 7.56 -3.82 -13.87
C ASP A 103 7.04 -2.86 -14.95
N LYS A 104 5.74 -2.90 -15.26
CA LYS A 104 5.11 -2.05 -16.28
C LYS A 104 3.88 -1.36 -15.71
N PHE A 105 3.92 -0.04 -15.83
CA PHE A 105 2.93 0.85 -15.26
C PHE A 105 2.40 1.80 -16.34
N ARG A 106 1.08 1.99 -16.36
CA ARG A 106 0.48 3.08 -17.12
C ARG A 106 0.48 4.31 -16.23
N TYR A 107 0.94 5.44 -16.74
CA TYR A 107 0.92 6.69 -16.00
C TYR A 107 -0.24 7.59 -16.43
N TYR A 108 -0.64 8.44 -15.49
CA TYR A 108 -1.73 9.38 -15.62
C TYR A 108 -1.23 10.77 -15.22
N GLU A 109 -1.65 11.78 -15.96
CA GLU A 109 -1.33 13.18 -15.72
C GLU A 109 -2.58 13.97 -15.32
N ARG A 110 -2.40 15.04 -14.55
CA ARG A 110 -3.50 15.92 -14.13
C ARG A 110 -3.99 16.75 -15.31
N TRP A 111 -5.25 17.18 -15.26
CA TRP A 111 -5.77 18.18 -16.20
C TRP A 111 -6.51 19.30 -15.47
N PRO A 112 -6.25 20.59 -15.79
CA PRO A 112 -5.18 21.09 -16.66
C PRO A 112 -3.79 20.86 -16.04
N ASN A 113 -2.76 20.76 -16.89
CA ASN A 113 -1.37 20.80 -16.46
C ASN A 113 -1.06 22.23 -16.01
N ASP A 114 -1.28 22.55 -14.73
CA ASP A 114 -0.90 23.83 -14.11
C ASP A 114 0.61 23.88 -13.82
#